data_AF-A0A6H2A113-F1
#
_entry.id   AF-A0A6H2A113-F1
#
_cell.length_a   1.000
_cell.length_b   1.000
_cell.length_c   1.000
_cell.angle_alpha   90.00
_cell.angle_beta   90.00
_cell.angle_gamma   90.00
#
_symmetry.space_group_name_H-M   'P 1'
#
loop_
_entity.id
_entity.type
_entity.pdbx_description
1 polymer ?
#
loop_
_entity_poly.entity_id
_entity_poly.type
_entity_poly.pdbx_seq_one_letter_code
_entity_poly.pdbx_strand_id
1 'polypeptide(L)' 'MYTATNFKTKKALKEAVKAGQEVRLFAPGLGSPKQNGTEFVEGPHYPQPHSWYAEVEVVDGVVVKVK' A
#
# COMPACT_ATOMS: atom_id res chain seq x y z
N MET A 1 2.87 -7.08 -1.50
CA MET A 1 1.72 -6.39 -2.13
C MET A 1 2.11 -4.95 -2.40
N TYR A 2 1.65 -4.34 -3.49
CA TYR A 2 1.94 -2.94 -3.79
C TYR A 2 0.73 -2.05 -3.57
N THR A 3 0.99 -0.76 -3.41
CA THR A 3 -0.03 0.27 -3.64
C THR A 3 -0.10 0.56 -5.14
N ALA A 4 -1.23 1.01 -5.67
CA ALA A 4 -1.33 1.38 -7.09
C ALA A 4 -0.33 2.48 -7.45
N THR A 5 -0.12 3.42 -6.53
CA THR A 5 0.93 4.46 -6.60
C THR A 5 2.25 3.92 -6.03
N ASN A 6 3.36 4.11 -6.74
CA ASN A 6 4.69 3.70 -6.27
C ASN A 6 5.30 4.69 -5.27
N PHE A 7 4.94 4.58 -3.99
CA PHE A 7 5.50 5.43 -2.94
C PHE A 7 6.96 5.06 -2.66
N LYS A 8 7.85 6.06 -2.73
CA LYS A 8 9.29 5.86 -2.52
C LYS A 8 9.68 5.67 -1.06
N THR A 9 8.82 6.06 -0.13
CA THR A 9 9.03 5.90 1.31
C THR A 9 7.72 5.55 2.02
N LYS A 10 7.79 4.86 3.15
CA LYS A 10 6.64 4.65 4.05
C LYS A 10 6.01 5.98 4.52
N LYS A 11 6.82 7.02 4.70
CA LYS A 11 6.34 8.35 5.12
C LYS A 11 5.41 8.94 4.06
N ALA A 12 5.77 8.88 2.78
CA ALA A 12 4.93 9.38 1.69
C ALA A 12 3.58 8.65 1.62
N LEU A 13 3.58 7.33 1.83
CA LEU A 13 2.34 6.55 1.94
C LEU A 13 1.46 7.04 3.11
N LYS A 14 2.04 7.23 4.30
CA LYS A 14 1.31 7.75 5.48
C LYS A 14 0.72 9.13 5.23
N GLU A 15 1.47 10.01 4.57
CA GLU A 15 1.02 11.37 4.24
C GLU A 15 -0.13 11.37 3.24
N ALA A 16 -0.09 10.51 2.21
CA ALA A 16 -1.17 10.34 1.25
C ALA A 16 -2.48 9.89 1.92
N VAL A 17 -2.41 8.86 2.77
CA VAL A 17 -3.58 8.37 3.53
C VAL A 17 -4.11 9.45 4.48
N LYS A 18 -3.22 10.15 5.19
CA LYS A 18 -3.61 11.25 6.09
C LYS A 18 -4.26 12.42 5.34
N ALA A 19 -3.84 12.68 4.11
CA ALA A 19 -4.41 13.70 3.24
C ALA A 19 -5.78 13.29 2.63
N GLY A 20 -6.28 12.08 2.93
CA GLY A 20 -7.54 11.58 2.38
C GLY A 20 -7.44 11.14 0.93
N GLN A 21 -6.23 10.92 0.41
CA GLN A 21 -6.06 10.37 -0.94
C GLN A 21 -6.51 8.92 -0.96
N GLU A 22 -7.23 8.54 -2.01
CA GLU A 22 -7.63 7.15 -2.23
C GLU A 22 -6.41 6.31 -2.62
N VAL A 23 -5.92 5.50 -1.69
CA VAL A 23 -4.79 4.58 -1.92
C VAL A 23 -5.31 3.16 -2.08
N ARG A 24 -5.35 2.68 -3.33
CA ARG A 24 -5.69 1.29 -3.65
C ARG A 24 -4.46 0.40 -3.68
N LEU A 25 -4.69 -0.91 -3.58
CA LEU A 25 -3.67 -1.94 -3.65
C LEU A 25 -3.59 -2.60 -5.03
N PHE A 26 -2.43 -3.14 -5.35
CA PHE A 26 -2.10 -3.80 -6.61
C PHE A 26 -1.20 -5.01 -6.35
N ALA A 27 -1.56 -6.16 -6.93
CA ALA A 27 -0.74 -7.36 -6.93
C ALA A 27 -0.10 -7.55 -8.31
N PRO A 28 1.24 -7.50 -8.46
CA PRO A 28 1.91 -7.66 -9.76
C PRO A 28 1.93 -9.12 -10.28
N GLY A 29 1.53 -10.10 -9.46
CA GLY A 29 1.57 -11.52 -9.78
C GLY A 29 0.24 -12.22 -9.48
N LEU A 30 0.30 -13.49 -9.11
CA LEU A 30 -0.88 -14.28 -8.76
C LEU A 30 -1.50 -13.79 -7.45
N GLY A 31 -2.83 -13.66 -7.45
CA GLY A 31 -3.62 -13.20 -6.30
C GLY A 31 -4.34 -11.90 -6.57
N SER A 32 -5.13 -11.46 -5.60
CA SER A 32 -5.83 -10.17 -5.64
C SER A 32 -5.71 -9.50 -4.28
N PRO A 33 -5.59 -8.16 -4.23
CA PRO A 33 -5.60 -7.46 -2.95
C PRO A 33 -6.90 -7.73 -2.19
N LYS A 34 -6.78 -7.83 -0.87
CA LYS A 34 -7.97 -7.89 -0.01
C LYS A 34 -8.81 -6.64 -0.21
N GLN A 35 -10.14 -6.82 -0.19
CA GLN A 35 -11.07 -5.70 -0.17
C GLN A 35 -11.25 -5.15 1.24
N ASN A 36 -11.11 -5.98 2.28
CA ASN A 36 -11.30 -5.58 3.67
C ASN A 36 -10.29 -6.27 4.60
N GLY A 37 -9.87 -5.58 5.66
CA GLY A 37 -9.02 -6.10 6.73
C GLY A 37 -7.53 -5.74 6.60
N THR A 38 -6.66 -6.50 7.26
CA THR A 38 -5.21 -6.24 7.30
C THR A 38 -4.49 -6.76 6.05
N GLU A 39 -3.61 -5.95 5.49
CA GLU A 39 -2.70 -6.32 4.39
C GLU A 39 -1.27 -5.83 4.65
N PHE A 40 -0.29 -6.45 4.00
CA PHE A 40 1.12 -6.06 4.10
C PHE A 40 1.64 -5.53 2.77
N VAL A 41 1.98 -4.24 2.74
CA VAL A 41 2.48 -3.55 1.55
C VAL A 41 3.96 -3.22 1.69
N GLU A 42 4.61 -3.10 0.54
CA GLU A 42 6.04 -2.89 0.45
C GLU A 42 6.39 -1.94 -0.69
N GLY A 43 7.54 -1.29 -0.60
CA GLY A 43 8.02 -0.46 -1.68
C GLY A 43 9.47 -0.01 -1.49
N PRO A 44 10.05 0.70 -2.48
CA PRO A 44 9.46 1.01 -3.78
C PRO A 44 9.16 -0.24 -4.62
N HIS A 45 8.31 -0.14 -5.64
CA HIS A 45 8.01 -1.29 -6.50
C HIS A 45 9.28 -1.80 -7.22
N TYR A 46 9.32 -3.11 -7.47
CA TYR A 46 10.30 -3.72 -8.37
C TYR A 46 10.33 -2.96 -9.72
N PRO A 47 11.50 -2.76 -10.37
CA PRO A 47 12.82 -3.35 -10.10
C PRO A 47 13.66 -2.71 -8.99
N GLN A 48 13.14 -1.69 -8.29
CA GLN A 48 13.89 -1.05 -7.21
C GLN A 48 13.91 -1.97 -5.96
N PRO A 49 15.05 -2.09 -5.25
CA PRO A 49 15.10 -2.78 -3.98
C PRO A 49 14.12 -2.16 -2.99
N HIS A 50 13.35 -3.00 -2.31
CA HIS A 50 12.33 -2.54 -1.36
C HIS A 50 13.05 -2.02 -0.12
N SER A 51 12.78 -0.75 0.22
CA SER A 51 13.40 -0.08 1.37
C SER A 51 12.42 0.10 2.52
N TRP A 52 11.14 -0.22 2.33
CA TRP A 52 10.13 -0.11 3.36
C TRP A 52 9.02 -1.16 3.23
N TYR A 53 8.46 -1.50 4.39
CA TYR A 53 7.32 -2.39 4.57
C TYR A 53 6.33 -1.74 5.53
N ALA A 54 5.03 -1.99 5.33
CA ALA A 54 3.99 -1.49 6.21
C ALA A 54 2.84 -2.49 6.32
N GLU A 55 2.29 -2.61 7.54
CA GLU A 55 0.97 -3.18 7.75
C GLU A 55 -0.07 -2.08 7.53
N VAL A 56 -1.10 -2.39 6.75
CA VAL A 56 -2.20 -1.48 6.44
C VAL A 56 -3.55 -2.10 6.75
N GLU A 57 -4.52 -1.25 7.05
CA GLU A 57 -5.93 -1.60 7.16
C GLU A 57 -6.64 -1.14 5.89
N VAL A 58 -7.38 -2.04 5.27
CA VAL A 58 -8.11 -1.84 4.02
C VAL A 58 -9.60 -1.92 4.28
N VAL A 59 -10.36 -0.99 3.70
CA VAL A 59 -11.83 -1.00 3.67
C VAL A 59 -12.27 -0.70 2.25
N ASP A 60 -13.12 -1.55 1.68
CA ASP A 60 -13.62 -1.47 0.30
C ASP A 60 -12.51 -1.25 -0.77
N GLY A 61 -11.37 -1.91 -0.56
CA GLY A 61 -10.20 -1.87 -1.44
C GLY A 61 -9.34 -0.62 -1.29
N VAL A 62 -9.63 0.24 -0.30
CA VAL A 62 -8.90 1.49 -0.01
C VAL A 62 -8.18 1.38 1.32
N VAL A 63 -6.92 1.81 1.36
CA VAL A 63 -6.13 1.88 2.60
C VAL A 63 -6.64 3.02 3.46
N VAL A 64 -7.11 2.70 4.67
CA VAL A 64 -7.61 3.69 5.65
C VAL A 64 -6.62 3.96 6.78
N LYS A 65 -5.67 3.05 7.02
CA LYS A 65 -4.68 3.19 8.09
C LYS A 65 -3.36 2.52 7.74
N VAL A 66 -2.26 3.10 8.19
CA VAL A 66 -0.89 2.60 7.99
C VAL A 66 -0.16 2.57 9.33
N LYS A 67 0.36 1.40 9.74
CA LYS A 67 1.10 1.25 11.00
C LYS A 67 2.58 1.68 10.89
#